data_AF-A0A5D3DAN5-F1
#
_entry.id   AF-A0A5D3DAN5-F1
#
_cell.length_a   1.000
_cell.length_b   1.000
_cell.length_c   1.000
_cell.angle_alpha   90.00
_cell.angle_beta   90.00
_cell.angle_gamma   90.00
#
_symmetry.space_group_name_H-M   'P 1'
#
loop_
_entity.id
_entity.type
_entity.pdbx_description
1 polymer ?
#
loop_
_entity_poly.entity_id
_entity_poly.type
_entity_poly.pdbx_seq_one_letter_code
_entity_poly.pdbx_strand_id
1 'polypeptide(L)'
;MPNSSIVSRPPLLDGANYEYWKAQLMAFLKSLDLNCWKAVMAGWEQPTETSEDVGLHVFKLVNTCMSAKEAWDILEVAYKGTSKVKTSRLQILTSQFEEMKMEEDQSLSEYNVKILDIANKSFLLGERIPESKLVRKVLSSLPQRFNMKVTTIEEANDITKMKLEEQFGSLKTFELTLGDRDSRRMNEVVFSTVDEENT
;
A
#
# COMPACT_ATOMS: atom_id res chain seq x y z
N MET A 1 4.20 -40.91 -19.85
CA MET A 1 3.60 -39.56 -19.70
C MET A 1 2.55 -39.41 -20.78
N PRO A 2 1.37 -38.88 -20.45
CA PRO A 2 1.10 -37.53 -20.95
C PRO A 2 0.65 -36.60 -19.82
N ASN A 3 1.39 -35.51 -19.74
CA ASN A 3 1.14 -34.21 -19.13
C ASN A 3 -0.15 -34.08 -18.30
N SER A 4 0.06 -34.06 -16.99
CA SER A 4 -0.84 -33.43 -16.03
C SER A 4 -0.94 -31.94 -16.36
N SER A 5 -1.77 -31.58 -17.33
CA SER A 5 -2.20 -30.21 -17.51
C SER A 5 -3.02 -29.86 -16.27
N ILE A 6 -2.51 -28.96 -15.45
CA ILE A 6 -3.30 -28.19 -14.50
C ILE A 6 -4.55 -27.74 -15.25
N VAL A 7 -5.73 -28.22 -14.84
CA VAL A 7 -7.00 -27.87 -15.46
C VAL A 7 -7.28 -26.42 -15.10
N SER A 8 -6.67 -25.47 -15.80
CA SER A 8 -6.82 -24.04 -15.54
C SER A 8 -8.15 -23.48 -16.06
N ARG A 9 -8.91 -24.28 -16.79
CA ARG A 9 -10.17 -23.89 -17.40
C ARG A 9 -11.15 -25.07 -17.47
N PRO A 10 -12.44 -24.87 -17.16
CA PRO A 10 -13.42 -25.94 -17.26
C PRO A 10 -13.57 -26.44 -18.72
N PRO A 11 -13.73 -27.76 -18.94
CA PRO A 11 -13.89 -28.35 -20.26
C PRO A 11 -15.22 -27.92 -20.92
N LEU A 12 -15.22 -27.75 -22.24
CA LEU A 12 -16.43 -27.46 -23.02
C LEU A 12 -17.20 -28.77 -23.27
N LEU A 13 -18.50 -28.78 -23.01
CA LEU A 13 -19.38 -29.91 -23.33
C LEU A 13 -19.86 -29.78 -24.79
N ASP A 14 -19.59 -30.78 -25.62
CA ASP A 14 -19.97 -30.80 -27.05
C ASP A 14 -20.97 -31.91 -27.39
N GLY A 15 -21.49 -32.61 -26.37
CA GLY A 15 -22.47 -33.68 -26.50
C GLY A 15 -21.90 -35.06 -26.84
N ALA A 16 -20.74 -35.12 -27.51
CA ALA A 16 -20.04 -36.38 -27.80
C ALA A 16 -19.00 -36.73 -26.71
N ASN A 17 -18.58 -35.74 -25.92
CA ASN A 17 -17.50 -35.87 -24.96
C ASN A 17 -17.93 -36.02 -23.49
N TYR A 18 -19.18 -36.40 -23.21
CA TYR A 18 -19.75 -36.33 -21.84
C TYR A 18 -18.90 -37.04 -20.77
N GLU A 19 -18.45 -38.27 -21.01
CA GLU A 19 -17.65 -39.02 -20.03
C GLU A 19 -16.31 -38.34 -19.74
N TYR A 20 -15.66 -37.81 -20.78
CA TYR A 20 -14.41 -37.08 -20.65
C TYR A 20 -14.62 -35.72 -19.97
N TRP A 21 -15.66 -34.98 -20.38
CA TRP A 21 -16.06 -33.71 -19.79
C TRP A 21 -16.37 -33.85 -18.30
N LYS A 22 -17.12 -34.88 -17.92
CA LYS A 22 -17.48 -35.17 -16.52
C LYS A 22 -16.25 -35.45 -15.67
N ALA A 23 -15.32 -36.29 -16.15
CA ALA A 23 -14.08 -36.60 -15.43
C ALA A 23 -13.20 -35.35 -15.24
N GLN A 24 -13.07 -34.52 -16.28
CA GLN A 24 -12.27 -33.30 -16.25
C GLN A 24 -12.91 -32.20 -15.38
N LEU A 25 -14.23 -32.02 -15.46
CA LEU A 25 -14.96 -31.06 -14.62
C LEU A 25 -14.94 -31.47 -13.14
N MET A 26 -15.03 -32.77 -12.86
CA MET A 26 -14.88 -33.30 -11.50
C MET A 26 -13.49 -32.99 -10.92
N ALA A 27 -12.43 -33.22 -11.70
CA ALA A 27 -11.07 -32.91 -11.29
C ALA A 27 -10.88 -31.40 -11.06
N PHE A 28 -11.44 -30.57 -11.94
CA PHE A 28 -11.43 -29.11 -11.82
C PHE A 28 -12.10 -28.63 -10.53
N LEU A 29 -13.34 -29.04 -10.27
CA LEU A 29 -14.09 -28.59 -9.09
C LEU A 29 -13.43 -29.04 -7.78
N LYS A 30 -12.93 -30.28 -7.73
CA LYS A 30 -12.19 -30.80 -6.56
C LYS A 30 -10.88 -30.04 -6.30
N SER A 31 -10.25 -29.50 -7.34
CA SER A 31 -9.04 -28.69 -7.22
C SER A 31 -9.31 -27.27 -6.71
N LEU A 32 -10.51 -26.74 -6.93
CA LEU A 32 -10.92 -25.43 -6.43
C LEU A 32 -11.31 -25.49 -4.96
N ASP A 33 -12.21 -26.42 -4.62
CA ASP A 33 -12.63 -26.71 -3.25
C ASP A 33 -13.36 -28.06 -3.21
N LEU A 34 -13.00 -28.93 -2.26
CA LEU A 34 -13.68 -30.21 -2.06
C LEU A 34 -15.18 -30.04 -1.80
N ASN A 35 -15.57 -28.94 -1.16
CA ASN A 35 -16.96 -28.61 -0.85
C ASN A 35 -17.76 -28.20 -2.10
N CYS A 36 -17.11 -27.61 -3.11
CA CYS A 36 -17.77 -27.31 -4.39
C CYS A 36 -18.21 -28.59 -5.10
N TRP A 37 -17.37 -29.64 -5.13
CA TRP A 37 -17.75 -30.93 -5.72
C TRP A 37 -18.86 -31.63 -4.92
N LYS A 38 -18.80 -31.56 -3.58
CA LYS A 38 -19.85 -32.11 -2.71
C LYS A 38 -21.21 -31.44 -3.00
N ALA A 39 -21.25 -30.12 -3.15
CA ALA A 39 -22.48 -29.39 -3.47
C ALA A 39 -23.10 -29.81 -4.81
N VAL A 40 -22.29 -30.16 -5.81
CA VAL A 40 -22.78 -30.66 -7.11
C VAL A 40 -23.41 -32.05 -6.99
N MET A 41 -22.88 -32.91 -6.12
CA MET A 41 -23.35 -34.30 -5.97
C MET A 41 -24.51 -34.44 -4.98
N ALA A 42 -24.47 -33.73 -3.86
CA ALA A 42 -25.44 -33.84 -2.77
C ALA A 42 -26.57 -32.80 -2.83
N GLY A 43 -26.45 -31.82 -3.74
CA GLY A 43 -27.24 -30.59 -3.69
C GLY A 43 -26.55 -29.54 -2.83
N TRP A 44 -26.83 -28.27 -3.12
CA TRP A 44 -26.28 -27.17 -2.34
C TRP A 44 -26.98 -27.10 -0.98
N GLU A 45 -26.20 -27.14 0.10
CA GLU A 45 -26.64 -26.88 1.46
C GLU A 45 -25.98 -25.59 1.98
N GLN A 46 -26.69 -24.84 2.80
CA GLN A 46 -26.21 -23.57 3.33
C GLN A 46 -24.95 -23.79 4.19
N PRO A 47 -23.82 -23.13 3.88
CA PRO A 47 -22.60 -23.24 4.69
C PRO A 47 -22.86 -22.82 6.15
N THR A 48 -22.54 -23.70 7.09
CA THR A 48 -22.78 -23.51 8.54
C THR A 48 -21.51 -23.13 9.32
N GLU A 49 -20.32 -23.34 8.74
CA GLU A 49 -19.05 -22.97 9.35
C GLU A 49 -18.65 -21.54 8.94
N THR A 50 -19.06 -20.58 9.76
CA THR A 50 -18.57 -19.20 9.68
C THR A 50 -17.28 -19.09 10.50
N SER A 51 -16.14 -18.86 9.84
CA SER A 51 -14.95 -18.39 10.56
C SER A 51 -15.30 -17.09 11.27
N GLU A 52 -14.89 -16.99 12.53
CA GLU A 52 -15.28 -15.97 13.51
C GLU A 52 -15.41 -14.55 12.94
N ASP A 53 -16.58 -13.96 13.22
CA ASP A 53 -17.03 -12.57 13.07
C ASP A 53 -17.05 -11.94 11.66
N VAL A 54 -15.96 -12.02 10.89
CA VAL A 54 -15.89 -11.39 9.55
C VAL A 54 -16.67 -12.20 8.51
N GLY A 55 -16.65 -13.54 8.62
CA GLY A 55 -17.33 -14.43 7.66
C GLY A 55 -18.85 -14.32 7.69
N LEU A 56 -19.45 -14.09 8.87
CA LEU A 56 -20.90 -14.01 9.02
C LEU A 56 -21.49 -12.72 8.42
N HIS A 57 -20.80 -11.58 8.55
CA HIS A 57 -21.26 -10.31 7.99
C HIS A 57 -21.17 -10.30 6.45
N VAL A 58 -20.07 -10.85 5.90
CA VAL A 58 -19.88 -11.01 4.45
C VAL A 58 -20.94 -11.91 3.85
N PHE A 59 -21.17 -13.06 4.48
CA PHE A 59 -22.15 -14.03 4.00
C PHE A 59 -23.57 -13.45 4.01
N LYS A 60 -23.97 -12.74 5.07
CA LYS A 60 -25.25 -12.02 5.11
C LYS A 60 -25.40 -10.96 4.03
N LEU A 61 -24.28 -10.40 3.55
CA LEU A 61 -24.29 -9.36 2.53
C LEU A 61 -24.52 -9.89 1.12
N VAL A 62 -24.09 -11.12 0.85
CA VAL A 62 -24.13 -11.71 -0.51
C VAL A 62 -25.00 -12.96 -0.66
N ASN A 63 -25.59 -13.47 0.43
CA ASN A 63 -26.41 -14.70 0.38
C ASN A 63 -27.70 -14.57 -0.44
N THR A 64 -28.15 -13.36 -0.74
CA THR A 64 -29.30 -13.10 -1.61
C THR A 64 -28.91 -12.80 -3.06
N CYS A 65 -27.62 -12.70 -3.38
CA CYS A 65 -27.16 -12.41 -4.73
C CYS A 65 -27.48 -13.58 -5.68
N MET A 66 -28.05 -13.26 -6.83
CA MET A 66 -28.40 -14.25 -7.86
C MET A 66 -27.27 -14.46 -8.88
N SER A 67 -26.22 -13.62 -8.83
CA SER A 67 -25.06 -13.74 -9.69
C SER A 67 -23.75 -13.41 -8.96
N ALA A 68 -22.64 -14.00 -9.43
CA ALA A 68 -21.31 -13.68 -8.92
C ALA A 68 -20.93 -12.21 -9.12
N LYS A 69 -21.46 -11.56 -10.17
CA LYS A 69 -21.23 -10.14 -10.46
C LYS A 69 -21.90 -9.24 -9.42
N GLU A 70 -23.14 -9.55 -9.06
CA GLU A 70 -23.88 -8.84 -8.02
C GLU A 70 -23.19 -8.96 -6.65
N ALA A 71 -22.77 -10.17 -6.27
CA ALA A 71 -22.00 -10.40 -5.05
C ALA A 71 -20.68 -9.60 -5.06
N TRP A 72 -19.95 -9.61 -6.19
CA TRP A 72 -18.72 -8.83 -6.35
C TRP A 72 -18.95 -7.34 -6.15
N ASP A 73 -19.97 -6.76 -6.79
CA ASP A 73 -20.25 -5.32 -6.72
C ASP A 73 -20.63 -4.88 -5.30
N ILE A 74 -21.42 -5.71 -4.59
CA ILE A 74 -21.78 -5.46 -3.19
C ILE A 74 -20.54 -5.52 -2.29
N LEU A 75 -19.69 -6.53 -2.44
CA LEU A 75 -18.45 -6.65 -1.67
C LEU A 75 -17.47 -5.51 -1.96
N GLU A 76 -17.37 -5.10 -3.22
CA GLU A 76 -16.55 -3.97 -3.62
C GLU A 76 -17.01 -2.68 -2.95
N VAL A 77 -18.33 -2.44 -2.88
CA VAL A 77 -18.88 -1.29 -2.15
C VAL A 77 -18.68 -1.42 -0.64
N ALA A 78 -18.89 -2.59 -0.06
CA ALA A 78 -18.78 -2.81 1.39
C ALA A 78 -17.34 -2.63 1.91
N TYR A 79 -16.36 -3.14 1.16
CA TYR A 79 -14.96 -3.15 1.58
C TYR A 79 -14.17 -1.94 1.09
N LYS A 80 -14.37 -1.52 -0.17
CA LYS A 80 -13.64 -0.37 -0.73
C LYS A 80 -14.40 0.95 -0.58
N GLY A 81 -15.68 0.91 -0.22
CA GLY A 81 -16.57 2.07 -0.20
C GLY A 81 -17.11 2.42 -1.58
N THR A 82 -18.17 3.24 -1.60
CA THR A 82 -18.72 3.81 -2.83
C THR A 82 -17.74 4.79 -3.49
N SER A 83 -17.94 5.13 -4.77
CA SER A 83 -17.15 6.15 -5.45
C SER A 83 -17.11 7.48 -4.69
N LYS A 84 -18.24 7.90 -4.08
CA LYS A 84 -18.30 9.11 -3.25
C LYS A 84 -17.39 9.00 -2.01
N VAL A 85 -17.39 7.86 -1.33
CA VAL A 85 -16.50 7.61 -0.18
C VAL A 85 -15.03 7.62 -0.62
N LYS A 86 -14.70 7.01 -1.76
CA LYS A 86 -13.33 7.05 -2.31
C LYS A 86 -12.89 8.48 -2.59
N THR A 87 -13.71 9.28 -3.27
CA THR A 87 -13.43 10.70 -3.55
C THR A 87 -13.23 11.50 -2.26
N SER A 88 -14.11 11.31 -1.26
CA SER A 88 -13.97 12.01 0.03
C SER A 88 -12.69 11.62 0.77
N ARG A 89 -12.32 10.34 0.78
CA ARG A 89 -11.05 9.87 1.36
C ARG A 89 -9.83 10.43 0.62
N LEU A 90 -9.87 10.47 -0.71
CA LEU A 90 -8.80 11.08 -1.52
C LEU A 90 -8.64 12.58 -1.23
N GLN A 91 -9.75 13.29 -1.03
CA GLN A 91 -9.70 14.70 -0.65
C GLN A 91 -9.03 14.88 0.72
N ILE A 92 -9.39 14.06 1.72
CA ILE A 92 -8.75 14.09 3.04
C ILE A 92 -7.24 13.81 2.93
N LEU A 93 -6.84 12.79 2.17
CA LEU A 93 -5.43 12.48 1.95
C LEU A 93 -4.69 13.61 1.24
N THR A 94 -5.35 14.28 0.29
CA THR A 94 -4.79 15.43 -0.43
C THR A 94 -4.53 16.59 0.53
N SER A 95 -5.50 16.91 1.40
CA SER A 95 -5.32 17.94 2.43
C SER A 95 -4.20 17.57 3.41
N GLN A 96 -4.17 16.33 3.90
CA GLN A 96 -3.09 15.84 4.76
C GLN A 96 -1.72 15.95 4.07
N PHE A 97 -1.64 15.59 2.78
CA PHE A 97 -0.43 15.69 2.00
C PHE A 97 0.03 17.14 1.86
N GLU A 98 -0.88 18.08 1.60
CA GLU A 98 -0.58 19.50 1.42
C GLU A 98 -0.14 20.16 2.74
N GLU A 99 -0.79 19.84 3.86
CA GLU A 99 -0.48 20.38 5.18
C GLU A 99 0.79 19.79 5.81
N MET A 100 1.15 18.57 5.44
CA MET A 100 2.26 17.83 6.05
C MET A 100 3.58 18.61 5.99
N LYS A 101 4.21 18.81 7.15
CA LYS A 101 5.57 19.33 7.28
C LYS A 101 6.40 18.40 8.15
N MET A 102 7.71 18.46 7.98
CA MET A 102 8.62 17.76 8.87
C MET A 102 8.86 18.64 10.09
N GLU A 103 8.76 18.06 11.28
CA GLU A 103 9.00 18.79 12.53
C GLU A 103 10.49 19.02 12.78
N GLU A 104 10.82 19.97 13.65
CA GLU A 104 12.21 20.35 13.92
C GLU A 104 13.03 19.21 14.56
N ASP A 105 12.41 18.36 15.36
CA ASP A 105 13.03 17.22 16.05
C ASP A 105 12.81 15.88 15.34
N GLN A 106 11.94 15.85 14.33
CA GLN A 106 11.64 14.64 13.57
C GLN A 106 12.86 14.22 12.73
N SER A 107 13.11 12.90 12.64
CA SER A 107 14.11 12.36 11.72
C SER A 107 13.58 12.29 10.28
N LEU A 108 14.48 12.44 9.30
CA LEU A 108 14.13 12.35 7.88
C LEU A 108 13.50 11.00 7.52
N SER A 109 13.96 9.92 8.18
CA SER A 109 13.44 8.57 7.97
C SER A 109 11.99 8.43 8.41
N GLU A 110 11.63 8.95 9.59
CA GLU A 110 10.25 8.99 10.05
C GLU A 110 9.36 9.84 9.14
N TYR A 111 9.89 10.98 8.67
CA TYR A 111 9.16 11.84 7.75
C TYR A 111 8.87 11.15 6.41
N ASN A 112 9.88 10.45 5.86
CA ASN A 112 9.72 9.72 4.60
C ASN A 112 8.68 8.60 4.69
N VAL A 113 8.59 7.91 5.84
CA VAL A 113 7.53 6.90 6.07
C VAL A 113 6.14 7.54 5.98
N LYS A 114 5.93 8.74 6.54
CA LYS A 114 4.64 9.45 6.45
C LYS A 114 4.28 9.81 5.00
N ILE A 115 5.26 10.25 4.20
CA ILE A 115 5.07 10.56 2.77
C ILE A 115 4.67 9.30 1.98
N LEU A 116 5.38 8.19 2.20
CA LEU A 116 5.10 6.92 1.54
C LEU A 116 3.75 6.34 1.95
N ASP A 117 3.37 6.46 3.22
CA ASP A 117 2.08 6.01 3.73
C ASP A 117 0.91 6.73 3.03
N ILE A 118 0.99 8.05 2.85
CA ILE A 118 -0.03 8.79 2.08
C ILE A 118 -0.05 8.35 0.62
N ALA A 119 1.12 8.21 -0.02
CA ALA A 119 1.19 7.78 -1.42
C ALA A 119 0.57 6.39 -1.62
N ASN A 120 0.84 5.47 -0.71
CA ASN A 120 0.27 4.12 -0.71
C ASN A 120 -1.25 4.14 -0.47
N LYS A 121 -1.73 4.91 0.51
CA LYS A 121 -3.18 5.06 0.77
C LYS A 121 -3.92 5.65 -0.44
N SER A 122 -3.34 6.66 -1.09
CA SER A 122 -3.90 7.26 -2.31
C SER A 122 -3.94 6.23 -3.45
N PHE A 123 -2.86 5.46 -3.63
CA PHE A 123 -2.78 4.41 -4.64
C PHE A 123 -3.84 3.31 -4.44
N LEU A 124 -4.06 2.87 -3.20
CA LEU A 124 -5.11 1.89 -2.86
C LEU A 124 -6.53 2.39 -3.15
N LEU A 125 -6.73 3.71 -3.16
CA LEU A 125 -8.01 4.34 -3.55
C LEU A 125 -8.13 4.56 -5.06
N GLY A 126 -7.08 4.23 -5.83
CA GLY A 126 -7.06 4.29 -7.29
C GLY A 126 -6.38 5.52 -7.87
N GLU A 127 -5.73 6.35 -7.05
CA GLU A 127 -5.02 7.55 -7.52
C GLU A 127 -3.52 7.44 -7.24
N ARG A 128 -2.70 7.54 -8.28
CA ARG A 128 -1.25 7.52 -8.13
C ARG A 128 -0.71 8.93 -7.97
N ILE A 129 -0.08 9.22 -6.84
CA ILE A 129 0.68 10.46 -6.67
C ILE A 129 1.95 10.38 -7.53
N PRO A 130 2.19 11.34 -8.46
CA PRO A 130 3.40 11.34 -9.26
C PRO A 130 4.65 11.51 -8.41
N GLU A 131 5.72 10.81 -8.77
CA GLU A 131 6.99 10.85 -8.03
C GLU A 131 7.55 12.27 -7.92
N SER A 132 7.46 13.06 -8.98
CA SER A 132 7.88 14.47 -8.96
C SER A 132 7.07 15.33 -7.97
N LYS A 133 5.81 14.97 -7.68
CA LYS A 133 4.99 15.64 -6.66
C LYS A 133 5.46 15.25 -5.26
N LEU A 134 5.84 13.98 -5.04
CA LEU A 134 6.43 13.52 -3.78
C LEU A 134 7.78 14.19 -3.51
N VAL A 135 8.66 14.25 -4.52
CA VAL A 135 9.98 14.89 -4.41
C VAL A 135 9.84 16.37 -4.04
N ARG A 136 9.01 17.12 -4.79
CA ARG A 136 8.73 18.53 -4.48
C ARG A 136 8.14 18.70 -3.10
N LYS A 137 7.22 17.81 -2.70
CA LYS A 137 6.62 17.87 -1.37
C LYS A 137 7.69 17.80 -0.30
N VAL A 138 8.58 16.80 -0.37
CA VAL A 138 9.69 16.66 0.58
C VAL A 138 10.55 17.92 0.59
N LEU A 139 11.06 18.41 -0.56
CA LEU A 139 11.93 19.61 -0.56
C LEU A 139 11.25 20.83 0.07
N SER A 140 9.95 21.02 -0.20
CA SER A 140 9.18 22.17 0.28
C SER A 140 8.78 22.10 1.76
N SER A 141 8.92 20.94 2.39
CA SER A 141 8.40 20.67 3.74
C SER A 141 9.48 20.37 4.76
N LEU A 142 10.75 20.38 4.35
CA LEU A 142 11.90 20.20 5.23
C LEU A 142 12.14 21.44 6.11
N PRO A 143 12.66 21.25 7.33
CA PRO A 143 13.02 22.35 8.22
C PRO A 143 14.23 23.14 7.71
N GLN A 144 14.42 24.34 8.26
CA GLN A 144 15.45 25.29 7.81
C GLN A 144 16.87 24.71 7.82
N ARG A 145 17.18 23.77 8.73
CA ARG A 145 18.47 23.08 8.79
C ARG A 145 18.86 22.37 7.48
N PHE A 146 17.89 22.04 6.62
CA PHE A 146 18.13 21.42 5.32
C PHE A 146 18.26 22.40 4.16
N ASN A 147 18.00 23.71 4.35
CA ASN A 147 17.92 24.68 3.24
C ASN A 147 19.15 24.66 2.33
N MET A 148 20.36 24.62 2.91
CA MET A 148 21.60 24.55 2.14
C MET A 148 21.61 23.34 1.20
N LYS A 149 21.16 22.18 1.69
CA LYS A 149 21.11 20.94 0.91
C LYS A 149 19.98 20.97 -0.14
N VAL A 150 18.83 21.56 0.20
CA VAL A 150 17.70 21.74 -0.72
C VAL A 150 18.13 22.57 -1.93
N THR A 151 18.75 23.73 -1.72
CA THR A 151 19.24 24.59 -2.80
C THR A 151 20.21 23.84 -3.72
N THR A 152 21.18 23.12 -3.15
CA THR A 152 22.11 22.31 -3.95
C THR A 152 21.40 21.23 -4.77
N ILE A 153 20.37 20.58 -4.22
CA ILE A 153 19.59 19.57 -4.96
C ILE A 153 18.83 20.22 -6.12
N GLU A 154 18.18 21.36 -5.88
CA GLU A 154 17.39 22.09 -6.89
C GLU A 154 18.25 22.66 -8.02
N GLU A 155 19.48 23.09 -7.73
CA GLU A 155 20.42 23.59 -8.75
C GLU A 155 21.05 22.45 -9.56
N ALA A 156 21.35 21.32 -8.93
CA ALA A 156 22.10 20.24 -9.57
C ALA A 156 21.22 19.22 -10.32
N ASN A 157 19.91 19.16 -10.04
CA ASN A 157 19.04 18.09 -10.54
C ASN A 157 17.75 18.62 -11.18
N ASP A 158 17.28 17.92 -12.22
CA ASP A 158 15.93 18.12 -12.76
C ASP A 158 14.90 17.44 -11.85
N ILE A 159 14.25 18.24 -11.00
CA ILE A 159 13.23 17.79 -10.03
C ILE A 159 12.05 17.07 -10.71
N THR A 160 11.80 17.30 -12.01
CA THR A 160 10.72 16.62 -12.73
C THR A 160 11.03 15.16 -13.05
N LYS A 161 12.32 14.79 -13.05
CA LYS A 161 12.83 13.45 -13.38
C LYS A 161 13.49 12.73 -12.20
N MET A 162 13.83 13.47 -11.15
CA MET A 162 14.46 12.94 -9.95
C MET A 162 13.56 11.89 -9.27
N LYS A 163 14.17 10.79 -8.81
CA LYS A 163 13.48 9.78 -8.02
C LYS A 163 13.46 10.12 -6.54
N LEU A 164 12.42 9.69 -5.84
CA LEU A 164 12.27 9.91 -4.40
C LEU A 164 13.42 9.26 -3.61
N GLU A 165 13.85 8.07 -4.04
CA GLU A 165 14.96 7.34 -3.42
C GLU A 165 16.30 8.09 -3.52
N GLU A 166 16.59 8.70 -4.67
CA GLU A 166 17.79 9.50 -4.90
C GLU A 166 17.81 10.74 -4.00
N GLN A 167 16.67 11.42 -3.91
CA GLN A 167 16.48 12.57 -3.03
C GLN A 167 16.68 12.18 -1.56
N PHE A 168 16.03 11.09 -1.14
CA PHE A 168 16.12 10.60 0.22
C PHE A 168 17.56 10.21 0.59
N GLY A 169 18.28 9.52 -0.29
CA GLY A 169 19.70 9.18 -0.07
C GLY A 169 20.59 10.41 0.09
N SER A 170 20.39 11.42 -0.76
CA SER A 170 21.13 12.68 -0.71
C SER A 170 20.86 13.45 0.59
N LEU A 171 19.60 13.54 1.01
CA LEU A 171 19.18 14.21 2.24
C LEU A 171 19.62 13.45 3.49
N LYS A 172 19.55 12.10 3.48
CA LYS A 172 19.94 11.27 4.62
C LYS A 172 21.44 11.37 4.90
N THR A 173 22.26 11.40 3.84
CA THR A 173 23.70 11.63 3.98
C THR A 173 23.98 12.98 4.63
N PHE A 174 23.23 14.02 4.25
CA PHE A 174 23.36 15.34 4.85
C PHE A 174 22.93 15.38 6.33
N GLU A 175 21.82 14.73 6.68
CA GLU A 175 21.34 14.61 8.07
C GLU A 175 22.42 14.00 8.99
N LEU A 176 23.12 12.95 8.53
CA LEU A 176 24.22 12.34 9.28
C LEU A 176 25.38 13.32 9.51
N THR A 177 25.69 14.17 8.52
CA THR A 177 26.74 15.20 8.68
C THR A 177 26.35 16.33 9.62
N LEU A 178 25.06 16.65 9.73
CA LEU A 178 24.56 17.64 10.70
C LEU A 178 24.74 17.14 12.13
N GLY A 179 24.31 15.91 12.42
CA GLY A 179 24.44 15.33 13.77
C GLY A 179 25.88 15.25 14.26
N ASP A 180 26.84 14.97 13.38
CA ASP A 180 28.27 14.97 13.73
C ASP A 180 28.82 16.38 13.99
N ARG A 181 28.36 17.40 13.26
CA ARG A 181 28.73 18.80 13.51
C ARG A 181 28.17 19.33 14.83
N ASP A 182 26.92 19.01 15.14
CA ASP A 182 26.28 19.43 16.39
C ASP A 182 26.94 18.75 17.60
N SER A 183 27.27 17.45 17.49
CA SER A 183 28.01 16.72 18.52
C SER A 183 29.40 17.33 18.78
N ARG A 184 30.12 17.72 17.71
CA ARG A 184 31.42 18.38 17.83
C ARG A 184 31.33 19.76 18.49
N ARG A 185 30.32 20.57 18.12
CA ARG A 185 30.07 21.89 18.72
C ARG A 185 29.68 21.79 20.19
N MET A 186 28.81 20.85 20.55
CA MET A 186 28.44 20.63 21.94
C MET A 186 29.65 20.26 22.79
N ASN A 187 30.52 19.38 22.30
CA ASN A 187 31.75 19.03 23.02
C ASN A 187 32.64 20.26 23.23
N GLU A 188 32.86 21.08 22.20
CA GLU A 188 33.68 22.30 22.28
C GLU A 188 33.13 23.32 23.30
N VAL A 189 31.80 23.54 23.33
CA VAL A 189 31.16 24.41 24.33
C VAL A 189 31.32 23.87 25.75
N VAL A 190 31.12 22.57 25.97
CA VAL A 190 31.29 21.94 27.29
C VAL A 190 32.73 22.10 27.80
N PHE A 191 33.74 21.91 26.94
CA PHE A 191 35.13 22.15 27.32
C PHE A 191 35.38 23.62 27.72
N SER A 192 34.84 24.58 26.95
CA SER A 192 35.01 26.01 27.29
C SER A 192 34.33 26.42 28.60
N THR A 193 33.19 25.81 28.97
CA THR A 193 32.49 26.13 30.22
C THR A 193 33.18 25.54 31.46
N VAL A 194 33.86 24.41 31.31
CA VAL A 194 34.59 23.78 32.43
C VAL A 194 35.88 24.54 32.76
N ASP A 195 36.49 25.19 31.76
CA ASP A 195 37.69 26.00 31.95
C ASP A 195 37.39 27.37 32.60
N GLU A 196 36.18 27.94 32.42
CA GLU A 196 35.77 29.20 33.06
C GLU A 196 35.31 29.05 34.53
N GLU A 197 34.86 27.87 34.98
CA GLU A 197 34.47 27.62 36.38
C GLU A 197 35.66 27.31 37.31
N ASN A 198 36.88 27.17 36.77
CA ASN A 198 38.07 26.74 37.52
C ASN A 198 39.17 27.81 37.62
N THR A 199 38.83 29.08 37.38
CA THR A 199 39.70 30.28 37.52
C THR A 199 39.01 31.38 38.32
#